data_AF-A0A9P1CSY2-F1
#
_entry.id   AF-A0A9P1CSY2-F1
#
_cell.length_a   1.000
_cell.length_b   1.000
_cell.length_c   1.000
_cell.angle_alpha   90.00
_cell.angle_beta   90.00
_cell.angle_gamma   90.00
#
_symmetry.space_group_name_H-M   'P 1'
#
loop_
_entity.id
_entity.type
_entity.pdbx_description
1 polymer ?
#
loop_
_entity_poly.entity_id
_entity_poly.type
_entity_poly.pdbx_seq_one_letter_code
_entity_poly.pdbx_strand_id
1 'polypeptide(L)'
;MPMLRKKVIFSTQDPPVAQPAQPAQPAAAPTPVPTAVLLQRLWRGVRLVIGYGVLASGLALWLYWIPKLLYAEQQLFEDNNLEGRSFKMFLTYRFNYWMNKEGLAAMGTILLFGVLTLLTAGALMYSAFVGGSPLTGLWVCFVWASAASVDPSASAITGFVGILTTLGGLVLLAVLLTTISDYFAKQVEASKQGRDVVVEGGHILLLGHSVQTKQLLEEFAACETDDKPTTVVILASQSKQEVEDEIAALNTHLGDLKLVVRNGKCCDKTDLWKVGADSATRIVIPENPLVSLDESDAATMGILLTLKSQGKSGWPNNGYVAVQCCLGRNVSYMKELYDKTYILSGERLGRIMVQSVQDQGLCSVFNQLVGFSGDEFYVAPAQELGVVGTSFRELPFWFPITVPLGVLMADGTYLVNPDKSYEVQPEDSVILLADDDDAVQPVDSAPFFDYATWSSQRAAASFQEANPNDGETVKVRP
;
A
#
# COMPACT_ATOMS: atom_id res chain seq x y z
N MET A 1 84.73 -32.44 -19.18
CA MET A 1 85.76 -31.64 -18.48
C MET A 1 85.16 -30.32 -18.04
N PRO A 2 85.35 -29.85 -16.81
CA PRO A 2 84.97 -30.58 -15.60
C PRO A 2 84.22 -29.72 -14.57
N MET A 3 83.59 -30.45 -13.65
CA MET A 3 83.20 -29.99 -12.32
C MET A 3 84.31 -29.23 -11.61
N LEU A 4 83.95 -28.27 -10.74
CA LEU A 4 84.66 -28.04 -9.49
C LEU A 4 83.66 -27.70 -8.38
N ARG A 5 83.30 -28.74 -7.61
CA ARG A 5 82.80 -28.61 -6.24
C ARG A 5 83.90 -27.97 -5.39
N LYS A 6 83.58 -26.93 -4.62
CA LYS A 6 84.33 -26.61 -3.40
C LYS A 6 83.42 -26.72 -2.19
N LYS A 7 83.85 -27.62 -1.31
CA LYS A 7 83.32 -28.01 -0.01
C LYS A 7 83.97 -27.09 1.03
N VAL A 8 83.19 -26.39 1.85
CA VAL A 8 83.65 -25.71 3.08
C VAL A 8 82.52 -25.88 4.10
N ILE A 9 82.48 -27.00 4.82
CA ILE A 9 82.91 -27.18 6.22
C ILE A 9 82.29 -26.13 7.16
N PHE A 10 81.27 -26.57 7.89
CA PHE A 10 80.71 -25.91 9.06
C PHE A 10 81.76 -25.85 10.18
N SER A 11 81.96 -24.66 10.75
CA SER A 11 82.54 -24.49 12.08
C SER A 11 81.48 -23.79 12.93
N THR A 12 80.92 -24.54 13.86
CA THR A 12 80.05 -24.06 14.94
C THR A 12 80.92 -23.33 15.96
N GLN A 13 80.84 -22.00 15.99
CA GLN A 13 81.15 -21.23 17.19
C GLN A 13 79.82 -20.74 17.75
N ASP A 14 79.46 -21.25 18.93
CA ASP A 14 78.31 -20.80 19.68
C ASP A 14 78.49 -19.32 20.07
N PRO A 15 77.49 -18.45 19.83
CA PRO A 15 77.52 -17.08 20.33
C PRO A 15 77.40 -17.07 21.87
N PRO A 16 77.98 -16.07 22.54
CA PRO A 16 78.12 -16.05 23.99
C PRO A 16 76.77 -16.03 24.70
N VAL A 17 76.68 -16.82 25.77
CA VAL A 17 75.54 -16.89 26.69
C VAL A 17 75.27 -15.50 27.27
N ALA A 18 74.20 -14.86 26.81
CA ALA A 18 73.67 -13.65 27.42
C ALA A 18 73.16 -13.99 28.82
N GLN A 19 73.70 -13.33 29.84
CA GLN A 19 73.20 -13.41 31.21
C GLN A 19 71.74 -12.92 31.25
N PRO A 20 70.85 -13.56 32.02
CA PRO A 20 69.46 -13.13 32.14
C PRO A 20 69.39 -11.73 32.72
N ALA A 21 68.79 -10.82 31.96
CA ALA A 21 68.47 -9.47 32.40
C ALA A 21 67.63 -9.54 33.68
N GLN A 22 68.04 -8.79 34.71
CA GLN A 22 67.22 -8.56 35.89
C GLN A 22 65.83 -8.07 35.46
N PRO A 23 64.73 -8.59 36.06
CA PRO A 23 63.40 -8.11 35.75
C PRO A 23 63.33 -6.61 36.07
N ALA A 24 63.00 -5.81 35.06
CA ALA A 24 62.73 -4.40 35.23
C ALA A 24 61.68 -4.22 36.34
N GLN A 25 61.97 -3.34 37.29
CA GLN A 25 60.99 -2.88 38.27
C GLN A 25 59.72 -2.42 37.51
N PRO A 26 58.51 -2.80 37.95
CA PRO A 26 57.29 -2.34 37.30
C PRO A 26 57.27 -0.82 37.35
N ALA A 27 57.28 -0.18 36.18
CA ALA A 27 57.02 1.24 36.05
C ALA A 27 55.72 1.56 36.79
N ALA A 28 55.78 2.53 37.70
CA ALA A 28 54.62 2.99 38.44
C ALA A 28 53.45 3.26 37.49
N ALA A 29 52.29 2.67 37.77
CA ALA A 29 51.09 2.85 36.98
C ALA A 29 50.82 4.36 36.77
N PRO A 30 50.48 4.81 35.55
CA PRO A 30 50.15 6.20 35.32
C PRO A 30 48.98 6.59 36.23
N THR A 31 49.17 7.65 37.02
CA THR A 31 48.12 8.23 37.86
C THR A 31 46.88 8.54 37.01
N PRO A 32 45.68 8.11 37.42
CA PRO A 32 44.47 8.26 36.60
C PRO A 32 44.17 9.74 36.37
N VAL A 33 43.98 10.10 35.11
CA VAL A 33 43.54 11.44 34.66
C VAL A 33 42.23 11.80 35.38
N PRO A 34 42.06 13.01 35.94
CA PRO A 34 40.91 13.37 36.79
C PRO A 34 39.53 13.20 36.11
N THR A 35 39.46 13.25 34.78
CA THR A 35 38.24 13.00 33.99
C THR A 35 37.78 11.54 34.06
N ALA A 36 38.70 10.56 34.09
CA ALA A 36 38.39 9.14 34.19
C ALA A 36 37.78 8.78 35.57
N VAL A 37 38.25 9.45 36.63
CA VAL A 37 37.74 9.27 38.00
C VAL A 37 36.30 9.80 38.13
N LEU A 38 35.99 10.90 37.46
CA LEU A 38 34.67 11.54 37.49
C LEU A 38 33.63 10.70 36.74
N LEU A 39 33.98 10.20 35.55
CA LEU A 39 33.19 9.23 34.79
C LEU A 39 32.94 7.94 35.58
N GLN A 40 33.96 7.40 36.25
CA GLN A 40 33.83 6.18 37.05
C GLN A 40 32.92 6.38 38.28
N ARG A 41 32.97 7.56 38.91
CA ARG A 41 32.07 7.91 40.02
C ARG A 41 30.62 8.08 39.56
N LEU A 42 30.40 8.76 38.43
CA LEU A 42 29.08 8.88 37.80
C LEU A 42 28.50 7.50 37.47
N TRP A 43 29.29 6.64 36.84
CA TRP A 43 28.85 5.29 36.46
C TRP A 43 28.52 4.41 37.67
N ARG A 44 29.30 4.52 38.76
CA ARG A 44 28.97 3.86 40.05
C ARG A 44 27.66 4.38 40.64
N GLY A 45 27.43 5.70 40.61
CA GLY A 45 26.19 6.31 41.07
C GLY A 45 24.97 5.81 40.28
N VAL A 46 25.07 5.81 38.95
CA VAL A 46 24.02 5.30 38.06
C VAL A 46 23.74 3.82 38.31
N ARG A 47 24.78 2.98 38.44
CA ARG A 47 24.63 1.56 38.73
C ARG A 47 23.92 1.30 40.06
N LEU A 48 24.22 2.09 41.09
CA LEU A 48 23.56 1.99 42.40
C LEU A 48 22.07 2.33 42.27
N VAL A 49 21.73 3.46 41.65
CA VAL A 49 20.33 3.89 41.49
C VAL A 49 19.52 2.88 40.68
N ILE A 50 20.03 2.44 39.53
CA ILE A 50 19.33 1.48 38.67
C ILE A 50 19.17 0.14 39.39
N GLY A 51 20.24 -0.40 39.97
CA GLY A 51 20.17 -1.74 40.55
C GLY A 51 19.37 -1.81 41.85
N TYR A 52 19.40 -0.77 42.70
CA TYR A 52 18.45 -0.68 43.82
C TYR A 52 17.01 -0.49 43.34
N GLY A 53 16.79 0.23 42.25
CA GLY A 53 15.48 0.33 41.61
C GLY A 53 14.96 -1.02 41.12
N VAL A 54 15.78 -1.81 40.43
CA VAL A 54 15.42 -3.16 39.97
C VAL A 54 15.15 -4.09 41.15
N LEU A 55 15.99 -4.08 42.19
CA LEU A 55 15.76 -4.88 43.41
C LEU A 55 14.46 -4.49 44.12
N ALA A 56 14.22 -3.19 44.33
CA ALA A 56 13.02 -2.70 44.98
C ALA A 56 11.77 -3.06 44.18
N SER A 57 11.81 -2.93 42.84
CA SER A 57 10.70 -3.28 41.96
C SER A 57 10.39 -4.78 41.95
N GLY A 58 11.41 -5.66 41.93
CA GLY A 58 11.17 -7.11 42.00
C GLY A 58 10.74 -7.58 43.39
N LEU A 59 11.24 -6.96 44.45
CA LEU A 59 10.71 -7.21 45.80
C LEU A 59 9.25 -6.76 45.93
N ALA A 60 8.90 -5.59 45.41
CA ALA A 60 7.51 -5.11 45.38
C ALA A 60 6.61 -6.02 44.54
N LEU A 61 7.12 -6.56 43.43
CA LEU A 61 6.41 -7.54 42.62
C LEU A 61 6.00 -8.77 43.45
N TRP A 62 6.97 -9.40 44.11
CA TRP A 62 6.77 -10.66 44.83
C TRP A 62 6.07 -10.48 46.19
N LEU A 63 6.36 -9.42 46.93
CA LEU A 63 5.84 -9.21 48.27
C LEU A 63 4.49 -8.50 48.30
N TYR A 64 4.18 -7.69 47.29
CA TYR A 64 2.96 -6.88 47.27
C TYR A 64 2.07 -7.19 46.07
N TRP A 65 2.59 -7.11 44.85
CA TRP A 65 1.76 -7.14 43.65
C TRP A 65 1.15 -8.52 43.36
N ILE A 66 1.96 -9.59 43.35
CA ILE A 66 1.47 -10.96 43.09
C ILE A 66 0.49 -11.42 44.17
N PRO A 67 0.77 -11.27 45.49
CA PRO A 67 -0.19 -11.64 46.53
C PRO A 67 -1.49 -10.84 46.42
N LYS A 68 -1.41 -9.51 46.22
CA LYS A 68 -2.59 -8.67 46.07
C LYS A 68 -3.45 -9.08 44.87
N LEU A 69 -2.82 -9.42 43.76
CA LEU A 69 -3.51 -9.92 42.57
C LEU A 69 -4.22 -11.24 42.87
N LEU A 70 -3.54 -12.21 43.49
CA LEU A 70 -4.12 -13.49 43.87
C LEU A 70 -5.30 -13.33 44.85
N TYR A 71 -5.17 -12.46 45.85
CA TYR A 71 -6.24 -12.17 46.79
C TYR A 71 -7.45 -11.53 46.12
N ALA A 72 -7.24 -10.56 45.23
CA ALA A 72 -8.32 -9.93 44.48
C ALA A 72 -9.04 -10.95 43.57
N GLU A 73 -8.30 -11.83 42.91
CA GLU A 73 -8.88 -12.91 42.10
C GLU A 73 -9.62 -13.95 42.94
N GLN A 74 -9.13 -14.26 44.14
CA GLN A 74 -9.80 -15.15 45.07
C GLN A 74 -11.12 -14.55 45.58
N GLN A 75 -11.13 -13.26 45.95
CA GLN A 75 -12.35 -12.56 46.33
C GLN A 75 -13.38 -12.55 45.20
N LEU A 76 -12.95 -12.25 43.97
CA LEU A 76 -13.83 -12.31 42.80
C LEU A 76 -14.37 -13.72 42.53
N PHE A 77 -13.59 -14.77 42.78
CA PHE A 77 -14.07 -16.14 42.64
C PHE A 77 -15.13 -16.48 43.70
N GLU A 78 -14.92 -16.06 44.95
CA GLU A 78 -15.86 -16.26 46.06
C GLU A 78 -17.16 -15.45 45.86
N ASP A 79 -17.07 -14.19 45.40
CA ASP A 79 -18.20 -13.30 45.15
C ASP A 79 -19.10 -13.80 44.00
N ASN A 80 -18.51 -14.43 42.97
CA ASN A 80 -19.26 -14.95 41.82
C ASN A 80 -19.96 -16.30 42.10
N ASN A 81 -19.80 -16.88 43.29
CA ASN A 81 -20.44 -18.12 43.76
C ASN A 81 -20.57 -19.22 42.68
N LEU A 82 -19.45 -19.52 42.01
CA LEU A 82 -19.42 -20.44 40.86
C LEU A 82 -19.47 -21.90 41.32
N GLU A 83 -20.67 -22.45 41.48
CA GLU A 83 -20.87 -23.85 41.88
C GLU A 83 -20.20 -24.85 40.92
N GLY A 84 -19.49 -25.84 41.49
CA GLY A 84 -18.86 -26.93 40.73
C GLY A 84 -17.56 -26.60 39.99
N ARG A 85 -17.05 -25.35 40.07
CA ARG A 85 -15.78 -24.96 39.44
C ARG A 85 -14.66 -24.82 40.47
N SER A 86 -13.44 -25.20 40.11
CA SER A 86 -12.27 -25.00 40.98
C SER A 86 -11.63 -23.62 40.73
N PHE A 87 -11.02 -23.05 41.76
CA PHE A 87 -10.28 -21.78 41.65
C PHE A 87 -9.18 -21.83 40.57
N LYS A 88 -8.52 -22.99 40.41
CA LYS A 88 -7.54 -23.21 39.33
C LYS A 88 -8.15 -23.03 37.95
N MET A 89 -9.36 -23.56 37.70
CA MET A 89 -10.04 -23.38 36.41
C MET A 89 -10.38 -21.90 36.17
N PHE A 90 -10.83 -21.18 37.20
CA PHE A 90 -11.12 -19.75 37.12
C PHE A 90 -9.88 -18.93 36.75
N LEU A 91 -8.76 -19.16 37.44
CA LEU A 91 -7.49 -18.51 37.12
C LEU A 91 -7.01 -18.82 35.71
N THR A 92 -7.05 -20.09 35.27
CA THR A 92 -6.66 -20.47 33.90
C THR A 92 -7.54 -19.78 32.86
N TYR A 93 -8.85 -19.69 33.10
CA TYR A 93 -9.77 -18.99 32.20
C TYR A 93 -9.42 -17.51 32.08
N ARG A 94 -9.23 -16.81 33.22
CA ARG A 94 -8.89 -15.39 33.22
C ARG A 94 -7.53 -15.12 32.59
N PHE A 95 -6.55 -15.97 32.86
CA PHE A 95 -5.23 -15.90 32.24
C PHE A 95 -5.32 -16.04 30.73
N ASN A 96 -6.05 -17.04 30.22
CA ASN A 96 -6.26 -17.23 28.78
C ASN A 96 -7.01 -16.05 28.16
N TYR A 97 -8.03 -15.51 28.83
CA TYR A 97 -8.77 -14.34 28.36
C TYR A 97 -7.87 -13.10 28.25
N TRP A 98 -7.07 -12.82 29.28
CA TRP A 98 -6.11 -11.72 29.28
C TRP A 98 -5.05 -11.89 28.19
N MET A 99 -4.49 -13.09 28.06
CA MET A 99 -3.51 -13.41 27.02
C MET A 99 -4.07 -13.21 25.61
N ASN A 100 -5.30 -13.65 25.37
CA ASN A 100 -5.95 -13.51 24.06
C ASN A 100 -6.32 -12.05 23.74
N LYS A 101 -6.73 -11.27 24.74
CA LYS A 101 -7.11 -9.87 24.57
C LYS A 101 -5.92 -8.97 24.26
N GLU A 102 -4.82 -9.14 24.99
CA GLU A 102 -3.65 -8.25 24.88
C GLU A 102 -2.55 -8.79 23.94
N GLY A 103 -2.58 -10.08 23.62
CA GLY A 103 -1.70 -10.71 22.64
C GLY A 103 -0.22 -10.47 22.91
N LEU A 104 0.43 -9.68 22.04
CA LEU A 104 1.86 -9.35 22.14
C LEU A 104 2.19 -8.54 23.40
N ALA A 105 1.29 -7.67 23.87
CA ALA A 105 1.50 -6.90 25.09
C ALA A 105 1.54 -7.82 26.33
N ALA A 106 0.65 -8.82 26.39
CA ALA A 106 0.66 -9.83 27.44
C ALA A 106 1.99 -10.61 27.46
N MET A 107 2.50 -11.03 26.29
CA MET A 107 3.81 -11.71 26.21
C MET A 107 4.95 -10.82 26.71
N GLY A 108 4.95 -9.53 26.36
CA GLY A 108 5.92 -8.55 26.86
C GLY A 108 5.89 -8.41 28.40
N THR A 109 4.70 -8.40 29.01
CA THR A 109 4.58 -8.32 30.48
C THR A 109 5.03 -9.60 31.17
N ILE A 110 4.76 -10.79 30.61
CA ILE A 110 5.26 -12.07 31.15
C ILE A 110 6.79 -12.09 31.12
N LEU A 111 7.39 -11.66 30.01
CA LEU A 111 8.85 -11.52 29.87
C LEU A 111 9.43 -10.55 30.90
N LEU A 112 8.80 -9.38 31.08
CA LEU A 112 9.24 -8.39 32.06
C LEU A 112 9.22 -8.95 33.48
N PHE A 113 8.12 -9.61 33.89
CA PHE A 113 8.01 -10.23 35.21
C PHE A 113 8.96 -11.41 35.39
N GLY A 114 9.17 -12.20 34.33
CA GLY A 114 10.14 -13.29 34.31
C GLY A 114 11.57 -12.80 34.51
N VAL A 115 12.00 -11.76 33.78
CA VAL A 115 13.33 -11.15 33.92
C VAL A 115 13.49 -10.53 35.30
N LEU A 116 12.49 -9.78 35.77
CA LEU A 116 12.54 -9.14 37.08
C LEU A 116 12.65 -10.17 38.22
N THR A 117 11.89 -11.26 38.11
CA THR A 117 11.96 -12.40 39.04
C THR A 117 13.34 -13.05 39.00
N LEU A 118 13.84 -13.40 37.81
CA LEU A 118 15.11 -14.10 37.66
C LEU A 118 16.25 -13.26 38.25
N LEU A 119 16.28 -11.95 37.95
CA LEU A 119 17.31 -11.06 38.44
C LEU A 119 17.22 -10.84 39.95
N THR A 120 16.02 -10.60 40.50
CA THR A 120 15.89 -10.35 41.95
C THR A 120 16.05 -11.62 42.79
N ALA A 121 15.46 -12.74 42.39
CA ALA A 121 15.64 -14.02 43.07
C ALA A 121 17.09 -14.49 42.96
N GLY A 122 17.71 -14.38 41.78
CA GLY A 122 19.12 -14.71 41.56
C GLY A 122 20.06 -13.83 42.39
N ALA A 123 19.81 -12.52 42.46
CA ALA A 123 20.60 -11.59 43.26
C ALA A 123 20.52 -11.88 44.77
N LEU A 124 19.33 -12.21 45.28
CA LEU A 124 19.14 -12.61 46.67
C LEU A 124 19.83 -13.94 46.99
N MET A 125 19.71 -14.93 46.09
CA MET A 125 20.43 -16.20 46.20
C MET A 125 21.95 -15.98 46.22
N TYR A 126 22.46 -15.17 45.29
CA TYR A 126 23.87 -14.84 45.24
C TYR A 126 24.36 -14.17 46.53
N SER A 127 23.58 -13.23 47.07
CA SER A 127 23.93 -12.56 48.33
C SER A 127 23.91 -13.51 49.53
N ALA A 128 22.89 -14.36 49.64
CA ALA A 128 22.72 -15.30 50.75
C ALA A 128 23.78 -16.40 50.79
N PHE A 129 24.19 -16.91 49.61
CA PHE A 129 25.05 -18.10 49.52
C PHE A 129 26.52 -17.81 49.20
N VAL A 130 26.81 -16.72 48.49
CA VAL A 130 28.18 -16.35 48.07
C VAL A 130 28.74 -15.22 48.95
N GLY A 131 27.90 -14.49 49.69
CA GLY A 131 28.32 -13.43 50.62
C GLY A 131 28.61 -12.09 49.95
N GLY A 132 28.16 -11.87 48.70
CA GLY A 132 28.31 -10.61 47.98
C GLY A 132 27.14 -9.63 48.21
N SER A 133 27.32 -8.37 47.80
CA SER A 133 26.21 -7.42 47.79
C SER A 133 25.12 -7.86 46.79
N PRO A 134 23.82 -7.67 47.09
CA PRO A 134 22.72 -7.99 46.16
C PRO A 134 22.87 -7.28 44.81
N LEU A 135 23.48 -6.09 44.79
CA LEU A 135 23.74 -5.34 43.57
C LEU A 135 24.83 -5.97 42.69
N THR A 136 25.85 -6.58 43.30
CA THR A 136 26.83 -7.39 42.59
C THR A 136 26.14 -8.65 42.05
N GLY A 137 25.27 -9.27 42.85
CA GLY A 137 24.47 -10.43 42.45
C GLY A 137 23.59 -10.16 41.25
N LEU A 138 22.88 -9.03 41.19
CA LEU A 138 22.09 -8.62 40.03
C LEU A 138 22.90 -8.62 38.73
N TRP A 139 24.08 -8.00 38.76
CA TRP A 139 24.95 -7.90 37.60
C TRP A 139 25.47 -9.27 37.17
N VAL A 140 25.92 -10.07 38.13
CA VAL A 140 26.42 -11.43 37.87
C VAL A 140 25.30 -12.31 37.31
N CYS A 141 24.10 -12.27 37.88
CA CYS A 141 22.94 -13.00 37.40
C CYS A 141 22.48 -12.54 36.02
N PHE A 142 22.56 -11.24 35.70
CA PHE A 142 22.29 -10.74 34.36
C PHE A 142 23.28 -11.28 33.32
N VAL A 143 24.57 -11.31 33.67
CA VAL A 143 25.63 -11.84 32.81
C VAL A 143 25.47 -13.36 32.64
N TRP A 144 25.18 -14.10 33.70
CA TRP A 144 24.88 -15.53 33.61
C TRP A 144 23.63 -15.81 32.78
N ALA A 145 22.54 -15.07 33.00
CA ALA A 145 21.30 -15.26 32.27
C ALA A 145 21.45 -14.98 30.76
N SER A 146 22.30 -14.02 30.37
CA SER A 146 22.45 -13.60 28.97
C SER A 146 23.57 -14.32 28.21
N ALA A 147 24.71 -14.59 28.85
CA ALA A 147 25.92 -15.09 28.17
C ALA A 147 26.33 -16.50 28.60
N ALA A 148 25.60 -17.12 29.53
CA ALA A 148 25.92 -18.42 30.10
C ALA A 148 27.36 -18.60 30.61
N SER A 149 27.92 -17.54 31.17
CA SER A 149 29.34 -17.45 31.53
C SER A 149 29.60 -17.81 33.01
N VAL A 150 29.16 -18.99 33.45
CA VAL A 150 29.48 -19.48 34.81
C VAL A 150 30.93 -19.97 34.83
N ASP A 151 31.73 -19.48 35.78
CA ASP A 151 33.14 -19.86 35.91
C ASP A 151 33.27 -21.34 36.36
N PRO A 152 33.97 -22.20 35.59
CA PRO A 152 34.19 -23.60 35.96
C PRO A 152 34.96 -23.79 37.28
N SER A 153 35.72 -22.78 37.70
CA SER A 153 36.52 -22.80 38.94
C SER A 153 35.76 -22.29 40.17
N ALA A 154 34.49 -21.91 40.01
CA ALA A 154 33.67 -21.40 41.10
C ALA A 154 33.34 -22.49 42.15
N SER A 155 33.02 -22.05 43.38
CA SER A 155 32.57 -22.97 44.42
C SER A 155 31.28 -23.69 44.01
N ALA A 156 31.07 -24.92 44.48
CA ALA A 156 29.91 -25.74 44.11
C ALA A 156 28.55 -25.02 44.29
N ILE A 157 28.44 -24.20 45.35
CA ILE A 157 27.25 -23.42 45.65
C ILE A 157 27.07 -22.26 44.64
N THR A 158 28.14 -21.56 44.29
CA THR A 158 28.11 -20.49 43.28
C THR A 158 27.79 -21.06 41.90
N GLY A 159 28.37 -22.21 41.57
CA GLY A 159 28.08 -22.95 40.34
C GLY A 159 26.62 -23.36 40.26
N PHE A 160 26.01 -23.85 41.35
CA PHE A 160 24.59 -24.21 41.37
C PHE A 160 23.66 -23.01 41.12
N VAL A 161 23.89 -21.88 41.80
CA VAL A 161 23.14 -20.63 41.56
C VAL A 161 23.35 -20.13 40.13
N GLY A 162 24.58 -20.24 39.63
CA GLY A 162 24.94 -19.90 38.27
C GLY A 162 24.18 -20.72 37.24
N ILE A 163 24.16 -22.05 37.39
CA ILE A 163 23.47 -23.02 36.51
C ILE A 163 21.96 -22.75 36.50
N LEU A 164 21.35 -22.55 37.68
CA LEU A 164 19.92 -22.27 37.78
C LEU A 164 19.54 -20.94 37.10
N THR A 165 20.37 -19.92 37.32
CA THR A 165 20.18 -18.60 36.69
C THR A 165 20.37 -18.67 35.18
N THR A 166 21.34 -19.43 34.70
CA THR A 166 21.57 -19.65 33.26
C THR A 166 20.41 -20.37 32.61
N LEU A 167 19.91 -21.44 33.23
CA LEU A 167 18.77 -22.18 32.69
C LEU A 167 17.53 -21.30 32.58
N GLY A 168 17.23 -20.51 33.61
CA GLY A 168 16.13 -19.52 33.57
C GLY A 168 16.36 -18.45 32.51
N GLY A 169 17.59 -17.96 32.38
CA GLY A 169 17.98 -16.98 31.36
C GLY A 169 17.82 -17.49 29.94
N LEU A 170 18.23 -18.73 29.67
CA LEU A 170 18.06 -19.39 28.36
C LEU A 170 16.59 -19.53 27.99
N VAL A 171 15.73 -19.92 28.93
CA VAL A 171 14.28 -20.01 28.71
C VAL A 171 13.69 -18.63 28.38
N LEU A 172 14.03 -17.59 29.16
CA LEU A 172 13.54 -16.23 28.90
C LEU A 172 14.06 -15.68 27.58
N LEU A 173 15.32 -15.93 27.23
CA LEU A 173 15.92 -15.51 25.97
C LEU A 173 15.24 -16.19 24.78
N ALA A 174 14.93 -17.49 24.89
CA ALA A 174 14.20 -18.21 23.85
C ALA A 174 12.79 -17.62 23.65
N VAL A 175 12.04 -17.38 24.73
CA VAL A 175 10.71 -16.76 24.65
C VAL A 175 10.78 -15.35 24.06
N LEU A 176 11.78 -14.55 24.44
CA LEU A 176 12.02 -13.22 23.89
C LEU A 176 12.27 -13.26 22.38
N LEU A 177 13.18 -14.14 21.93
CA LEU A 177 13.53 -14.27 20.53
C LEU A 177 12.31 -14.70 19.69
N THR A 178 11.54 -15.68 20.17
CA THR A 178 10.31 -16.11 19.50
C THR A 178 9.28 -14.98 19.43
N THR A 179 9.05 -14.26 20.53
CA THR A 179 8.07 -13.16 20.57
C THR A 179 8.44 -12.03 19.61
N ILE A 180 9.73 -11.66 19.56
CA ILE A 180 10.24 -10.65 18.62
C ILE A 180 10.09 -11.13 17.18
N SER A 181 10.45 -12.39 16.90
CA SER A 181 10.30 -12.97 15.57
C SER A 181 8.84 -12.98 15.11
N ASP A 182 7.91 -13.40 15.97
CA ASP A 182 6.48 -13.40 15.68
C ASP A 182 5.92 -11.99 15.48
N TYR A 183 6.42 -11.00 16.24
CA TYR A 183 6.07 -9.60 16.04
C TYR A 183 6.46 -9.10 14.65
N PHE A 184 7.72 -9.32 14.25
CA PHE A 184 8.19 -8.91 12.92
C PHE A 184 7.48 -9.69 11.81
N ALA A 185 7.26 -11.00 11.98
CA ALA A 185 6.51 -11.80 11.04
C ALA A 185 5.09 -11.27 10.84
N LYS A 186 4.37 -10.92 11.93
CA LYS A 186 3.04 -10.30 11.85
C LYS A 186 3.06 -8.93 11.19
N GLN A 187 4.08 -8.12 11.44
CA GLN A 187 4.20 -6.80 10.81
C GLN A 187 4.46 -6.91 9.30
N VAL A 188 5.35 -7.83 8.91
CA VAL A 188 5.61 -8.14 7.50
C VAL A 188 4.34 -8.68 6.84
N GLU A 189 3.63 -9.59 7.50
CA GLU A 189 2.38 -10.17 7.00
C GLU A 189 1.28 -9.12 6.86
N ALA A 190 1.13 -8.20 7.82
CA ALA A 190 0.17 -7.10 7.73
C ALA A 190 0.46 -6.15 6.55
N SER A 191 1.75 -5.91 6.26
CA SER A 191 2.17 -5.11 5.11
C SER A 191 1.97 -5.86 3.78
N LYS A 192 2.23 -7.18 3.76
CA LYS A 192 1.88 -8.07 2.63
C LYS A 192 0.39 -8.11 2.35
N GLN A 193 -0.44 -7.99 3.38
CA GLN A 193 -1.90 -7.94 3.25
C GLN A 193 -2.41 -6.56 2.79
N GLY A 194 -1.54 -5.56 2.60
CA GLY A 194 -1.93 -4.24 2.09
C GLY A 194 -2.87 -3.49 3.06
N ARG A 195 -2.61 -3.57 4.37
CA ARG A 195 -3.41 -2.86 5.39
C ARG A 195 -2.99 -1.42 5.63
N ASP A 196 -1.87 -0.99 5.05
CA ASP A 196 -1.34 0.36 5.21
C ASP A 196 -2.19 1.39 4.47
N VAL A 197 -2.38 2.56 5.09
CA VAL A 197 -3.11 3.68 4.48
C VAL A 197 -2.34 4.27 3.31
N VAL A 198 -3.07 4.67 2.27
CA VAL A 198 -2.57 5.43 1.13
C VAL A 198 -2.64 6.91 1.50
N VAL A 199 -1.49 7.57 1.51
CA VAL A 199 -1.35 9.00 1.85
C VAL A 199 -1.18 9.85 0.58
N GLU A 200 -1.15 9.20 -0.58
CA GLU A 200 -1.05 9.87 -1.87
C GLU A 200 -2.39 10.57 -2.20
N GLY A 201 -2.28 11.68 -2.91
CA GLY A 201 -3.42 12.45 -3.40
C GLY A 201 -3.22 12.74 -4.88
N GLY A 202 -4.34 12.94 -5.58
CA GLY A 202 -4.33 13.10 -7.03
C GLY A 202 -4.30 11.79 -7.82
N HIS A 203 -4.29 10.64 -7.13
CA HIS A 203 -4.21 9.32 -7.75
C HIS A 203 -5.53 8.89 -8.41
N ILE A 204 -5.44 7.83 -9.22
CA ILE A 204 -6.58 7.10 -9.76
C ILE A 204 -6.89 5.94 -8.82
N LEU A 205 -8.13 5.84 -8.37
CA LEU A 205 -8.59 4.75 -7.51
C LEU A 205 -9.47 3.77 -8.30
N LEU A 206 -9.01 2.55 -8.46
CA LEU A 206 -9.75 1.45 -9.06
C LEU A 206 -10.40 0.59 -7.96
N LEU A 207 -11.73 0.45 -8.02
CA LEU A 207 -12.52 -0.29 -7.04
C LEU A 207 -12.92 -1.67 -7.58
N GLY A 208 -12.14 -2.68 -7.21
CA GLY A 208 -12.28 -4.06 -7.67
C GLY A 208 -11.09 -4.51 -8.50
N HIS A 209 -11.00 -5.81 -8.71
CA HIS A 209 -10.00 -6.44 -9.57
C HIS A 209 -10.62 -7.61 -10.32
N SER A 210 -10.45 -7.63 -11.63
CA SER A 210 -10.91 -8.68 -12.53
C SER A 210 -9.93 -8.87 -13.70
N VAL A 211 -10.27 -9.75 -14.63
CA VAL A 211 -9.49 -9.92 -15.89
C VAL A 211 -9.44 -8.65 -16.74
N GLN A 212 -10.40 -7.74 -16.59
CA GLN A 212 -10.45 -6.45 -17.31
C GLN A 212 -9.49 -5.42 -16.72
N THR A 213 -9.00 -5.62 -15.48
CA THR A 213 -8.02 -4.73 -14.84
C THR A 213 -6.78 -4.53 -15.70
N LYS A 214 -6.31 -5.59 -16.39
CA LYS A 214 -5.14 -5.52 -17.27
C LYS A 214 -5.30 -4.41 -18.31
N GLN A 215 -6.37 -4.47 -19.10
CA GLN A 215 -6.61 -3.53 -20.19
C GLN A 215 -6.66 -2.11 -19.64
N LEU A 216 -7.41 -1.89 -18.55
CA LEU A 216 -7.53 -0.57 -17.94
C LEU A 216 -6.19 0.00 -17.44
N LEU A 217 -5.32 -0.84 -16.88
CA LEU A 217 -4.00 -0.42 -16.44
C LEU A 217 -3.07 -0.09 -17.61
N GLU A 218 -3.13 -0.86 -18.70
CA GLU A 218 -2.36 -0.59 -19.92
C GLU A 218 -2.83 0.73 -20.57
N GLU A 219 -4.13 1.02 -20.55
CA GLU A 219 -4.66 2.32 -21.02
C GLU A 219 -4.20 3.48 -20.16
N PHE A 220 -4.25 3.35 -18.83
CA PHE A 220 -3.73 4.40 -17.96
C PHE A 220 -2.24 4.65 -18.18
N ALA A 221 -1.48 3.63 -18.58
CA ALA A 221 -0.06 3.77 -18.89
C ALA A 221 0.17 4.45 -20.25
N ALA A 222 -0.75 4.29 -21.20
CA ALA A 222 -0.68 4.89 -22.53
C ALA A 222 -1.10 6.36 -22.55
N CYS A 223 -2.12 6.75 -21.76
CA CYS A 223 -2.64 8.12 -21.72
C CYS A 223 -1.71 9.15 -21.04
N GLU A 224 -0.51 8.78 -20.58
CA GLU A 224 0.29 9.66 -19.74
C GLU A 224 1.34 10.46 -20.53
N THR A 225 0.96 11.70 -20.83
CA THR A 225 1.81 12.80 -21.27
C THR A 225 1.95 13.83 -20.14
N ASP A 226 2.99 13.67 -19.29
CA ASP A 226 3.78 14.75 -18.63
C ASP A 226 4.53 14.26 -17.36
N ASP A 227 5.85 14.54 -17.30
CA ASP A 227 6.86 14.64 -16.21
C ASP A 227 6.73 13.91 -14.83
N LYS A 228 5.62 13.28 -14.44
CA LYS A 228 5.46 12.55 -13.17
C LYS A 228 4.68 11.24 -13.34
N PRO A 229 5.09 10.17 -12.65
CA PRO A 229 4.37 8.89 -12.71
C PRO A 229 2.98 9.00 -12.05
N THR A 230 1.91 8.68 -12.79
CA THR A 230 0.57 8.54 -12.20
C THR A 230 0.55 7.35 -11.24
N THR A 231 0.00 7.60 -10.05
CA THR A 231 -0.26 6.53 -9.09
C THR A 231 -1.65 5.96 -9.32
N VAL A 232 -1.73 4.64 -9.46
CA VAL A 232 -2.98 3.88 -9.53
C VAL A 232 -3.11 3.02 -8.28
N VAL A 233 -4.19 3.22 -7.54
CA VAL A 233 -4.50 2.47 -6.32
C VAL A 233 -5.62 1.48 -6.63
N ILE A 234 -5.42 0.20 -6.35
CA ILE A 234 -6.46 -0.83 -6.49
C ILE A 234 -6.95 -1.25 -5.12
N LEU A 235 -8.26 -1.11 -4.87
CA LEU A 235 -8.92 -1.70 -3.70
C LEU A 235 -9.65 -2.98 -4.13
N ALA A 236 -9.18 -4.14 -3.65
CA ALA A 236 -9.74 -5.43 -4.03
C ALA A 236 -10.09 -6.28 -2.80
N SER A 237 -11.03 -7.21 -2.96
CA SER A 237 -11.41 -8.14 -1.87
C SER A 237 -10.37 -9.26 -1.69
N GLN A 238 -9.65 -9.59 -2.76
CA GLN A 238 -8.54 -10.55 -2.81
C GLN A 238 -7.32 -10.02 -2.05
N SER A 239 -6.42 -10.93 -1.63
CA SER A 239 -5.21 -10.49 -0.94
C SER A 239 -4.32 -9.67 -1.87
N LYS A 240 -3.56 -8.72 -1.32
CA LYS A 240 -2.65 -7.88 -2.12
C LYS A 240 -1.70 -8.74 -2.95
N GLN A 241 -1.16 -9.81 -2.37
CA GLN A 241 -0.23 -10.70 -3.05
C GLN A 241 -0.90 -11.44 -4.22
N GLU A 242 -2.13 -11.94 -4.05
CA GLU A 242 -2.88 -12.57 -5.15
C GLU A 242 -3.09 -11.63 -6.33
N VAL A 243 -3.48 -10.39 -6.07
CA VAL A 243 -3.72 -9.40 -7.14
C VAL A 243 -2.42 -9.01 -7.84
N GLU A 244 -1.32 -8.81 -7.10
CA GLU A 244 -0.01 -8.52 -7.68
C GLU A 244 0.50 -9.70 -8.52
N ASP A 245 0.34 -10.94 -8.03
CA ASP A 245 0.72 -12.16 -8.77
C ASP A 245 -0.14 -12.34 -10.03
N GLU A 246 -1.44 -12.04 -9.98
CA GLU A 246 -2.33 -12.09 -11.15
C GLU A 246 -1.97 -11.03 -12.20
N ILE A 247 -1.71 -9.78 -11.78
CA ILE A 247 -1.29 -8.70 -12.69
C ILE A 247 0.05 -9.04 -13.36
N ALA A 248 0.98 -9.63 -12.60
CA ALA A 248 2.26 -10.10 -13.13
C ALA A 248 2.09 -11.28 -14.10
N ALA A 249 1.23 -12.24 -13.76
CA ALA A 249 0.93 -13.40 -14.63
C ALA A 249 0.27 -13.00 -15.96
N LEU A 250 -0.50 -11.92 -15.95
CA LEU A 250 -1.14 -11.35 -17.14
C LEU A 250 -0.17 -10.59 -18.06
N ASN A 251 1.11 -10.43 -17.67
CA ASN A 251 2.11 -9.62 -18.36
C ASN A 251 1.59 -8.21 -18.66
N THR A 252 1.05 -7.54 -17.65
CA THR A 252 0.47 -6.20 -17.77
C THR A 252 1.58 -5.17 -17.93
N HIS A 253 1.53 -4.37 -19.00
CA HIS A 253 2.48 -3.29 -19.24
C HIS A 253 2.08 -2.04 -18.46
N LEU A 254 2.80 -1.75 -17.36
CA LEU A 254 2.49 -0.60 -16.49
C LEU A 254 3.17 0.71 -16.91
N GLY A 255 4.12 0.68 -17.86
CA GLY A 255 4.90 1.88 -18.22
C GLY A 255 5.54 2.53 -16.99
N ASP A 256 5.26 3.82 -16.80
CA ASP A 256 5.71 4.61 -15.64
C ASP A 256 4.70 4.65 -14.48
N LEU A 257 3.58 3.91 -14.57
CA LEU A 257 2.57 3.88 -13.52
C LEU A 257 3.11 3.30 -12.22
N LYS A 258 2.82 3.99 -11.12
CA LYS A 258 3.03 3.47 -9.78
C LYS A 258 1.78 2.73 -9.30
N LEU A 259 1.84 1.40 -9.32
CA LEU A 259 0.74 0.55 -8.86
C LEU A 259 0.77 0.32 -7.34
N VAL A 260 -0.36 0.54 -6.68
CA VAL A 260 -0.52 0.35 -5.23
C VAL A 260 -1.76 -0.50 -4.96
N VAL A 261 -1.58 -1.74 -4.52
CA VAL A 261 -2.71 -2.65 -4.23
C VAL A 261 -3.02 -2.68 -2.73
N ARG A 262 -4.31 -2.64 -2.38
CA ARG A 262 -4.83 -2.71 -1.01
C ARG A 262 -5.98 -3.70 -0.92
N ASN A 263 -5.99 -4.49 0.15
CA ASN A 263 -7.08 -5.42 0.44
C ASN A 263 -8.19 -4.72 1.23
N GLY A 264 -9.45 -4.92 0.86
CA GLY A 264 -10.61 -4.43 1.61
C GLY A 264 -11.91 -4.55 0.83
N LYS A 265 -13.00 -4.07 1.43
CA LYS A 265 -14.33 -4.05 0.82
C LYS A 265 -14.60 -2.69 0.19
N CYS A 266 -14.92 -2.67 -1.10
CA CYS A 266 -15.19 -1.42 -1.82
C CYS A 266 -16.41 -0.65 -1.29
N CYS A 267 -17.35 -1.32 -0.62
CA CYS A 267 -18.54 -0.69 -0.04
C CYS A 267 -18.32 -0.14 1.38
N ASP A 268 -17.19 -0.44 2.03
CA ASP A 268 -16.91 -0.01 3.40
C ASP A 268 -16.23 1.37 3.41
N LYS A 269 -16.78 2.26 4.23
CA LYS A 269 -16.25 3.61 4.44
C LYS A 269 -14.79 3.57 4.91
N THR A 270 -14.45 2.67 5.85
CA THR A 270 -13.09 2.65 6.42
C THR A 270 -12.06 2.22 5.39
N ASP A 271 -12.43 1.29 4.51
CA ASP A 271 -11.55 0.81 3.44
C ASP A 271 -11.41 1.83 2.30
N LEU A 272 -12.50 2.54 1.95
CA LEU A 272 -12.44 3.65 1.01
C LEU A 272 -11.57 4.81 1.53
N TRP A 273 -11.65 5.13 2.81
CA TRP A 273 -10.77 6.12 3.43
C TRP A 273 -9.30 5.66 3.45
N LYS A 274 -9.06 4.36 3.71
CA LYS A 274 -7.71 3.77 3.71
C LYS A 274 -7.01 3.92 2.36
N VAL A 275 -7.75 3.91 1.26
CA VAL A 275 -7.19 4.07 -0.11
C VAL A 275 -7.23 5.51 -0.62
N GLY A 276 -7.55 6.48 0.23
CA GLY A 276 -7.59 7.88 -0.14
C GLY A 276 -8.70 8.22 -1.13
N ALA A 277 -9.89 7.60 -1.01
CA ALA A 277 -11.02 7.92 -1.90
C ALA A 277 -11.44 9.40 -1.85
N ASP A 278 -11.10 10.12 -0.77
CA ASP A 278 -11.35 11.54 -0.61
C ASP A 278 -10.34 12.43 -1.39
N SER A 279 -9.09 11.97 -1.49
CA SER A 279 -7.98 12.66 -2.16
C SER A 279 -7.76 12.23 -3.62
N ALA A 280 -8.46 11.20 -4.09
CA ALA A 280 -8.38 10.73 -5.48
C ALA A 280 -8.95 11.77 -6.48
N THR A 281 -8.33 11.88 -7.65
CA THR A 281 -8.87 12.70 -8.76
C THR A 281 -9.96 11.95 -9.53
N ARG A 282 -9.79 10.63 -9.64
CA ARG A 282 -10.65 9.75 -10.44
C ARG A 282 -10.90 8.48 -9.65
N ILE A 283 -12.17 8.11 -9.48
CA ILE A 283 -12.55 6.80 -8.94
C ILE A 283 -13.21 6.01 -10.06
N VAL A 284 -12.72 4.82 -10.34
CA VAL A 284 -13.24 3.95 -11.40
C VAL A 284 -13.85 2.69 -10.77
N ILE A 285 -15.11 2.42 -11.11
CA ILE A 285 -15.87 1.25 -10.66
C ILE A 285 -16.18 0.40 -11.90
N PRO A 286 -15.33 -0.58 -12.25
CA PRO A 286 -15.58 -1.50 -13.36
C PRO A 286 -16.65 -2.53 -12.99
N GLU A 287 -17.15 -3.25 -13.99
CA GLU A 287 -18.01 -4.41 -13.70
C GLU A 287 -17.22 -5.53 -13.02
N ASN A 288 -17.92 -6.34 -12.24
CA ASN A 288 -17.36 -7.58 -11.72
C ASN A 288 -17.89 -8.77 -12.53
N PRO A 289 -17.08 -9.37 -13.43
CA PRO A 289 -17.52 -10.47 -14.28
C PRO A 289 -17.70 -11.80 -13.54
N LEU A 290 -17.31 -11.88 -12.26
CA LEU A 290 -17.45 -13.09 -11.44
C LEU A 290 -18.84 -13.25 -10.82
N VAL A 291 -19.67 -12.20 -10.86
CA VAL A 291 -21.01 -12.17 -10.28
C VAL A 291 -22.05 -11.90 -11.36
N SER A 292 -23.33 -12.04 -11.00
CA SER A 292 -24.42 -11.67 -11.92
C SER A 292 -24.42 -10.16 -12.21
N LEU A 293 -24.94 -9.76 -13.37
CA LEU A 293 -25.03 -8.34 -13.76
C LEU A 293 -25.81 -7.50 -12.74
N ASP A 294 -26.90 -8.05 -12.21
CA ASP A 294 -27.69 -7.41 -11.15
C ASP A 294 -26.91 -7.24 -9.84
N GLU A 295 -26.11 -8.23 -9.46
CA GLU A 295 -25.27 -8.18 -8.26
C GLU A 295 -24.10 -7.19 -8.41
N SER A 296 -23.48 -7.13 -9.60
CA SER A 296 -22.45 -6.14 -9.94
C SER A 296 -23.01 -4.71 -9.83
N ASP A 297 -24.16 -4.44 -10.46
CA ASP A 297 -24.81 -3.12 -10.38
C ASP A 297 -25.26 -2.78 -8.94
N ALA A 298 -25.75 -3.75 -8.17
CA ALA A 298 -26.12 -3.54 -6.77
C ALA A 298 -24.92 -3.20 -5.89
N ALA A 299 -23.78 -3.89 -6.09
CA ALA A 299 -22.53 -3.58 -5.40
C ALA A 299 -22.07 -2.15 -5.75
N THR A 300 -22.10 -1.78 -7.03
CA THR A 300 -21.80 -0.43 -7.51
C THR A 300 -22.67 0.64 -6.87
N MET A 301 -24.00 0.43 -6.80
CA MET A 301 -24.89 1.37 -6.09
C MET A 301 -24.52 1.51 -4.61
N GLY A 302 -24.16 0.40 -3.93
CA GLY A 302 -23.68 0.43 -2.56
C GLY A 302 -22.41 1.26 -2.38
N ILE A 303 -21.44 1.12 -3.29
CA ILE A 303 -20.21 1.94 -3.30
C ILE A 303 -20.56 3.42 -3.49
N LEU A 304 -21.40 3.75 -4.47
CA LEU A 304 -21.82 5.12 -4.74
C LEU A 304 -22.56 5.77 -3.56
N LEU A 305 -23.41 5.02 -2.85
CA LEU A 305 -24.05 5.50 -1.62
C LEU A 305 -23.03 5.79 -0.52
N THR A 306 -22.05 4.91 -0.34
CA THR A 306 -20.98 5.14 0.63
C THR A 306 -20.17 6.38 0.26
N LEU A 307 -19.79 6.55 -1.01
CA LEU A 307 -19.06 7.72 -1.50
C LEU A 307 -19.86 9.02 -1.32
N LYS A 308 -21.15 9.03 -1.71
CA LYS A 308 -22.06 10.19 -1.55
C LYS A 308 -22.22 10.60 -0.09
N SER A 309 -22.34 9.63 0.81
CA SER A 309 -22.57 9.88 2.24
C SER A 309 -21.35 10.45 2.97
N GLN A 310 -20.18 10.55 2.32
CA GLN A 310 -18.98 11.11 2.93
C GLN A 310 -18.75 12.58 2.57
N GLY A 311 -18.22 13.35 3.53
CA GLY A 311 -17.94 14.78 3.33
C GLY A 311 -19.20 15.63 3.15
N LYS A 312 -19.03 16.88 2.73
CA LYS A 312 -20.17 17.77 2.44
C LYS A 312 -20.78 17.55 1.06
N SER A 313 -19.99 17.03 0.12
CA SER A 313 -20.35 16.91 -1.30
C SER A 313 -20.16 15.50 -1.87
N GLY A 314 -19.91 14.48 -1.03
CA GLY A 314 -19.45 13.18 -1.49
C GLY A 314 -17.93 13.15 -1.74
N TRP A 315 -17.36 11.94 -1.71
CA TRP A 315 -16.00 11.65 -2.19
C TRP A 315 -16.02 11.18 -3.65
N PRO A 316 -15.04 11.57 -4.48
CA PRO A 316 -13.86 12.38 -4.15
C PRO A 316 -14.19 13.87 -3.94
N ASN A 317 -13.33 14.57 -3.20
CA ASN A 317 -13.51 16.00 -2.96
C ASN A 317 -13.34 16.81 -4.26
N ASN A 318 -12.22 16.61 -4.96
CA ASN A 318 -11.84 17.29 -6.19
C ASN A 318 -11.65 16.27 -7.32
N GLY A 319 -12.75 15.71 -7.83
CA GLY A 319 -12.70 14.67 -8.84
C GLY A 319 -14.08 14.16 -9.26
N TYR A 320 -14.09 13.08 -10.03
CA TYR A 320 -15.29 12.40 -10.49
C TYR A 320 -15.22 10.89 -10.30
N VAL A 321 -16.37 10.23 -10.43
CA VAL A 321 -16.50 8.77 -10.36
C VAL A 321 -16.94 8.24 -11.72
N ALA A 322 -16.14 7.41 -12.36
CA ALA A 322 -16.52 6.68 -13.57
C ALA A 322 -17.05 5.30 -13.19
N VAL A 323 -18.21 4.94 -13.71
CA VAL A 323 -18.94 3.72 -13.34
C VAL A 323 -19.34 2.95 -14.57
N GLN A 324 -19.03 1.67 -14.62
CA GLN A 324 -19.60 0.75 -15.58
C GLN A 324 -20.92 0.19 -15.02
N CYS A 325 -22.02 0.53 -15.68
CA CYS A 325 -23.35 0.01 -15.39
C CYS A 325 -23.69 -1.10 -16.39
N CYS A 326 -23.90 -2.30 -15.87
CA CYS A 326 -24.17 -3.49 -16.68
C CYS A 326 -25.56 -3.40 -17.33
N LEU A 327 -26.58 -2.97 -16.58
CA LEU A 327 -27.97 -3.01 -17.02
C LEU A 327 -28.49 -1.60 -17.35
N GLY A 328 -28.95 -1.38 -18.59
CA GLY A 328 -29.43 -0.07 -19.04
C GLY A 328 -30.53 0.54 -18.16
N ARG A 329 -31.40 -0.29 -17.56
CA ARG A 329 -32.45 0.15 -16.61
C ARG A 329 -31.89 0.81 -15.35
N ASN A 330 -30.65 0.52 -14.97
CA ASN A 330 -30.03 1.00 -13.74
C ASN A 330 -29.32 2.35 -13.91
N VAL A 331 -29.09 2.78 -15.16
CA VAL A 331 -28.35 4.00 -15.49
C VAL A 331 -28.99 5.25 -14.88
N SER A 332 -30.32 5.39 -14.98
CA SER A 332 -31.02 6.55 -14.41
C SER A 332 -30.89 6.61 -12.89
N TYR A 333 -31.05 5.46 -12.22
CA TYR A 333 -30.92 5.38 -10.77
C TYR A 333 -29.51 5.72 -10.29
N MET A 334 -28.48 5.18 -10.95
CA MET A 334 -27.09 5.50 -10.59
C MET A 334 -26.77 6.98 -10.82
N LYS A 335 -27.31 7.60 -11.87
CA LYS A 335 -27.07 9.01 -12.20
C LYS A 335 -27.68 9.95 -11.17
N GLU A 336 -28.92 9.68 -10.74
CA GLU A 336 -29.60 10.44 -9.69
C GLU A 336 -29.00 10.21 -8.30
N LEU A 337 -28.32 9.07 -8.11
CA LEU A 337 -27.76 8.71 -6.83
C LEU A 337 -26.55 9.56 -6.48
N TYR A 338 -25.66 9.87 -7.44
CA TYR A 338 -24.51 10.72 -7.16
C TYR A 338 -24.12 11.59 -8.36
N ASP A 339 -24.22 12.91 -8.19
CA ASP A 339 -24.11 13.88 -9.27
C ASP A 339 -22.70 13.94 -9.91
N LYS A 340 -21.66 13.49 -9.21
CA LYS A 340 -20.27 13.44 -9.72
C LYS A 340 -19.96 12.18 -10.53
N THR A 341 -20.97 11.48 -11.02
CA THR A 341 -20.80 10.19 -11.71
C THR A 341 -20.89 10.30 -13.23
N TYR A 342 -19.96 9.65 -13.91
CA TYR A 342 -20.03 9.32 -15.34
C TYR A 342 -20.37 7.85 -15.48
N ILE A 343 -21.51 7.54 -16.11
CA ILE A 343 -22.01 6.16 -16.22
C ILE A 343 -21.87 5.67 -17.66
N LEU A 344 -21.03 4.65 -17.83
CA LEU A 344 -20.89 3.90 -19.05
C LEU A 344 -21.85 2.71 -19.01
N SER A 345 -22.81 2.67 -19.94
CA SER A 345 -23.77 1.55 -20.01
C SER A 345 -23.32 0.48 -20.99
N GLY A 346 -23.24 -0.77 -20.53
CA GLY A 346 -22.92 -1.92 -21.38
C GLY A 346 -23.89 -2.12 -22.55
N GLU A 347 -25.17 -1.75 -22.39
CA GLU A 347 -26.18 -1.88 -23.46
C GLU A 347 -25.85 -1.00 -24.68
N ARG A 348 -25.19 0.15 -24.47
CA ARG A 348 -24.79 1.06 -25.57
C ARG A 348 -23.80 0.38 -26.52
N LEU A 349 -22.89 -0.44 -25.98
CA LEU A 349 -21.96 -1.24 -26.79
C LEU A 349 -22.71 -2.26 -27.66
N GLY A 350 -23.75 -2.89 -27.11
CA GLY A 350 -24.62 -3.79 -27.88
C GLY A 350 -25.29 -3.11 -29.07
N ARG A 351 -25.72 -1.85 -28.92
CA ARG A 351 -26.32 -1.07 -30.02
C ARG A 351 -25.30 -0.75 -31.11
N ILE A 352 -24.07 -0.39 -30.73
CA ILE A 352 -22.96 -0.16 -31.67
C ILE A 352 -22.67 -1.43 -32.47
N MET A 353 -22.67 -2.60 -31.82
CA MET A 353 -22.50 -3.89 -32.50
C MET A 353 -23.63 -4.17 -33.50
N VAL A 354 -24.89 -3.95 -33.12
CA VAL A 354 -26.05 -4.15 -34.03
C VAL A 354 -25.99 -3.20 -35.22
N GLN A 355 -25.64 -1.92 -35.00
CA GLN A 355 -25.48 -0.95 -36.09
C GLN A 355 -24.36 -1.37 -37.05
N SER A 356 -23.28 -1.93 -36.51
CA SER A 356 -22.16 -2.44 -37.30
C SER A 356 -22.51 -3.62 -38.22
N VAL A 357 -23.64 -4.30 -37.98
CA VAL A 357 -24.16 -5.34 -38.89
C VAL A 357 -24.84 -4.74 -40.12
N GLN A 358 -25.38 -3.52 -40.02
CA GLN A 358 -26.08 -2.86 -41.12
C GLN A 358 -25.12 -2.34 -42.19
N ASP A 359 -23.95 -1.85 -41.78
CA ASP A 359 -22.96 -1.27 -42.67
C ASP A 359 -21.62 -2.00 -42.59
N GLN A 360 -21.22 -2.62 -43.71
CA GLN A 360 -19.93 -3.31 -43.79
C GLN A 360 -18.78 -2.31 -43.58
N GLY A 361 -17.89 -2.62 -42.62
CA GLY A 361 -16.74 -1.78 -42.29
C GLY A 361 -16.95 -0.86 -41.10
N LEU A 362 -18.20 -0.60 -40.68
CA LEU A 362 -18.48 0.27 -39.54
C LEU A 362 -17.95 -0.30 -38.22
N CYS A 363 -17.94 -1.63 -38.08
CA CYS A 363 -17.29 -2.32 -36.95
C CYS A 363 -15.80 -1.95 -36.84
N SER A 364 -15.10 -1.86 -37.97
CA SER A 364 -13.67 -1.49 -37.99
C SER A 364 -13.47 -0.05 -37.55
N VAL A 365 -14.37 0.85 -37.96
CA VAL A 365 -14.34 2.26 -37.56
C VAL A 365 -14.58 2.38 -36.05
N PHE A 366 -15.59 1.72 -35.50
CA PHE A 366 -15.83 1.76 -34.05
C PHE A 366 -14.70 1.12 -33.25
N ASN A 367 -14.07 0.05 -33.75
CA ASN A 367 -12.90 -0.53 -33.10
C ASN A 367 -11.67 0.38 -33.15
N GLN A 368 -11.55 1.28 -34.14
CA GLN A 368 -10.51 2.30 -34.14
C GLN A 368 -10.86 3.44 -33.18
N LEU A 369 -12.10 3.95 -33.24
CA LEU A 369 -12.56 5.07 -32.40
C LEU A 369 -12.64 4.76 -30.90
N VAL A 370 -12.97 3.52 -30.54
CA VAL A 370 -13.01 3.04 -29.13
C VAL A 370 -11.72 2.28 -28.80
N GLY A 371 -10.87 2.05 -29.80
CA GLY A 371 -9.62 1.33 -29.66
C GLY A 371 -8.56 2.16 -28.98
N PHE A 372 -7.48 1.47 -28.64
CA PHE A 372 -6.38 1.96 -27.83
C PHE A 372 -5.25 2.62 -28.65
N SER A 373 -5.53 2.94 -29.92
CA SER A 373 -4.52 3.43 -30.86
C SER A 373 -5.16 4.11 -32.07
N GLY A 374 -4.54 5.20 -32.52
CA GLY A 374 -5.01 6.00 -33.66
C GLY A 374 -5.78 7.21 -33.18
N ASP A 375 -6.78 7.64 -33.95
CA ASP A 375 -7.47 8.89 -33.66
C ASP A 375 -8.38 8.80 -32.41
N GLU A 376 -8.25 9.78 -31.51
CA GLU A 376 -8.96 9.90 -30.24
C GLU A 376 -9.90 11.10 -30.20
N PHE A 377 -10.85 11.07 -29.24
CA PHE A 377 -11.80 12.15 -29.03
C PHE A 377 -11.24 13.23 -28.10
N TYR A 378 -11.18 14.45 -28.61
CA TYR A 378 -10.80 15.63 -27.84
C TYR A 378 -11.96 16.61 -27.71
N VAL A 379 -11.99 17.34 -26.60
CA VAL A 379 -12.95 18.42 -26.37
C VAL A 379 -12.15 19.67 -26.01
N ALA A 380 -12.21 20.67 -26.88
CA ALA A 380 -11.50 21.93 -26.69
C ALA A 380 -12.46 23.13 -26.76
N PRO A 381 -12.30 24.14 -25.87
CA PRO A 381 -13.14 25.34 -25.89
C PRO A 381 -13.08 26.06 -27.23
N ALA A 382 -14.24 26.46 -27.76
CA ALA A 382 -14.31 27.14 -29.06
C ALA A 382 -13.52 28.47 -29.09
N GLN A 383 -13.42 29.15 -27.95
CA GLN A 383 -12.62 30.36 -27.78
C GLN A 383 -11.12 30.08 -27.93
N GLU A 384 -10.63 29.01 -27.31
CA GLU A 384 -9.23 28.60 -27.40
C GLU A 384 -8.87 28.18 -28.84
N LEU A 385 -9.81 27.51 -29.50
CA LEU A 385 -9.65 27.12 -30.90
C LEU A 385 -9.77 28.28 -31.89
N GLY A 386 -10.34 29.44 -31.50
CA GLY A 386 -10.53 30.58 -32.40
C GLY A 386 -11.67 30.42 -33.43
N VAL A 387 -12.62 29.51 -33.18
CA VAL A 387 -13.69 29.13 -34.13
C VAL A 387 -15.08 29.64 -33.73
N VAL A 388 -15.13 30.67 -32.89
CA VAL A 388 -16.39 31.29 -32.46
C VAL A 388 -17.05 32.04 -33.62
N GLY A 389 -18.33 31.78 -33.85
CA GLY A 389 -19.13 32.38 -34.93
C GLY A 389 -18.99 31.69 -36.30
N THR A 390 -18.09 30.71 -36.43
CA THR A 390 -18.03 29.88 -37.65
C THR A 390 -19.19 28.90 -37.70
N SER A 391 -19.73 28.68 -38.90
CA SER A 391 -20.77 27.66 -39.09
C SER A 391 -20.17 26.26 -39.03
N PHE A 392 -20.93 25.28 -38.52
CA PHE A 392 -20.47 23.89 -38.44
C PHE A 392 -20.16 23.30 -39.83
N ARG A 393 -20.73 23.85 -40.91
CA ARG A 393 -20.37 23.48 -42.29
C ARG A 393 -18.96 23.89 -42.69
N GLU A 394 -18.52 25.05 -42.23
CA GLU A 394 -17.20 25.62 -42.56
C GLU A 394 -16.12 25.07 -41.64
N LEU A 395 -16.48 24.67 -40.42
CA LEU A 395 -15.57 24.19 -39.39
C LEU A 395 -14.54 23.14 -39.87
N PRO A 396 -14.90 22.10 -40.67
CA PRO A 396 -13.92 21.11 -41.15
C PRO A 396 -12.83 21.69 -42.07
N PHE A 397 -13.04 22.88 -42.64
CA PHE A 397 -12.10 23.51 -43.55
C PHE A 397 -11.05 24.37 -42.83
N TRP A 398 -11.21 24.58 -41.51
CA TRP A 398 -10.25 25.28 -40.68
C TRP A 398 -9.17 24.35 -40.11
N PHE A 399 -9.47 23.06 -40.01
CA PHE A 399 -8.56 22.07 -39.41
C PHE A 399 -7.87 21.23 -40.49
N PRO A 400 -6.52 21.21 -40.54
CA PRO A 400 -5.79 20.46 -41.57
C PRO A 400 -5.72 18.96 -41.28
N ILE A 401 -5.62 18.58 -40.00
CA ILE A 401 -5.34 17.21 -39.55
C ILE A 401 -6.33 16.71 -38.49
N THR A 402 -7.32 17.52 -38.11
CA THR A 402 -8.33 17.14 -37.11
C THR A 402 -9.74 17.26 -37.69
N VAL A 403 -10.63 16.38 -37.23
CA VAL A 403 -12.00 16.29 -37.77
C VAL A 403 -12.99 16.75 -36.71
N PRO A 404 -13.68 17.89 -36.89
CA PRO A 404 -14.74 18.28 -35.98
C PRO A 404 -15.97 17.38 -36.16
N LEU A 405 -16.37 16.73 -35.07
CA LEU A 405 -17.49 15.79 -35.03
C LEU A 405 -18.75 16.40 -34.43
N GLY A 406 -18.62 17.41 -33.58
CA GLY A 406 -19.76 17.99 -32.88
C GLY A 406 -19.41 19.14 -31.95
N VAL A 407 -20.38 19.54 -31.14
CA VAL A 407 -20.23 20.59 -30.12
C VAL A 407 -20.80 20.12 -28.78
N LEU A 408 -20.09 20.46 -27.72
CA LEU A 408 -20.56 20.41 -26.33
C LEU A 408 -21.03 21.81 -25.96
N MET A 409 -22.34 21.97 -25.80
CA MET A 409 -22.94 23.25 -25.44
C MET A 409 -22.66 23.61 -23.98
N ALA A 410 -22.79 24.90 -23.65
CA ALA A 410 -22.61 25.42 -22.29
C ALA A 410 -23.52 24.77 -21.22
N ASP A 411 -24.66 24.20 -21.63
CA ASP A 411 -25.59 23.48 -20.74
C ASP A 411 -25.17 22.02 -20.46
N GLY A 412 -24.06 21.56 -21.05
CA GLY A 412 -23.53 20.20 -20.92
C GLY A 412 -24.12 19.20 -21.92
N THR A 413 -24.90 19.66 -22.91
CA THR A 413 -25.46 18.79 -23.94
C THR A 413 -24.46 18.54 -25.06
N TYR A 414 -24.25 17.27 -25.41
CA TYR A 414 -23.46 16.85 -26.56
C TYR A 414 -24.31 16.81 -27.82
N LEU A 415 -23.93 17.57 -28.85
CA LEU A 415 -24.52 17.53 -30.20
C LEU A 415 -23.50 16.97 -31.17
N VAL A 416 -23.66 15.70 -31.55
CA VAL A 416 -22.86 15.06 -32.59
C VAL A 416 -23.49 15.35 -33.95
N ASN A 417 -22.67 15.82 -34.90
CA ASN A 417 -23.09 16.27 -36.23
C ASN A 417 -24.32 17.21 -36.18
N PRO A 418 -24.19 18.40 -35.54
CA PRO A 418 -25.26 19.39 -35.50
C PRO A 418 -25.66 19.85 -36.92
N ASP A 419 -26.75 20.61 -36.99
CA ASP A 419 -27.17 21.24 -38.26
C ASP A 419 -25.99 22.00 -38.88
N LYS A 420 -25.80 21.87 -40.19
CA LYS A 420 -24.68 22.51 -40.90
C LYS A 420 -24.72 24.04 -40.79
N SER A 421 -25.88 24.62 -40.50
CA SER A 421 -26.07 26.05 -40.24
C SER A 421 -25.82 26.47 -38.80
N TYR A 422 -25.56 25.53 -37.88
CA TYR A 422 -25.26 25.83 -36.49
C TYR A 422 -24.01 26.71 -36.38
N GLU A 423 -24.13 27.86 -35.73
CA GLU A 423 -23.02 28.76 -35.44
C GLU A 423 -22.45 28.44 -34.07
N VAL A 424 -21.13 28.19 -34.02
CA VAL A 424 -20.42 27.87 -32.77
C VAL A 424 -20.46 29.06 -31.83
N GLN A 425 -20.96 28.86 -30.61
CA GLN A 425 -21.08 29.91 -29.61
C GLN A 425 -19.80 30.06 -28.77
N PRO A 426 -19.58 31.21 -28.13
CA PRO A 426 -18.37 31.44 -27.32
C PRO A 426 -18.20 30.45 -26.16
N GLU A 427 -19.28 29.99 -25.56
CA GLU A 427 -19.25 29.07 -24.41
C GLU A 427 -19.30 27.59 -24.83
N ASP A 428 -19.34 27.31 -26.14
CA ASP A 428 -19.30 25.95 -26.66
C ASP A 428 -17.87 25.39 -26.60
N SER A 429 -17.77 24.07 -26.49
CA SER A 429 -16.54 23.34 -26.79
C SER A 429 -16.75 22.50 -28.05
N VAL A 430 -15.73 22.37 -28.89
CA VAL A 430 -15.79 21.56 -30.10
C VAL A 430 -15.31 20.15 -29.79
N ILE A 431 -16.07 19.15 -30.25
CA ILE A 431 -15.69 17.74 -30.18
C ILE A 431 -14.90 17.43 -31.44
N LEU A 432 -13.63 17.07 -31.28
CA LEU A 432 -12.66 16.83 -32.33
C LEU A 432 -12.22 15.37 -32.32
N LEU A 433 -11.85 14.85 -33.49
CA LEU A 433 -11.14 13.60 -33.67
C LEU A 433 -9.74 13.91 -34.19
N ALA A 434 -8.71 13.44 -33.49
CA ALA A 434 -7.31 13.76 -33.77
C ALA A 434 -6.39 12.62 -33.34
N ASP A 435 -5.24 12.47 -34.02
CA ASP A 435 -4.24 11.43 -33.71
C ASP A 435 -3.55 11.65 -32.36
N ASP A 436 -3.40 12.91 -31.92
CA ASP A 436 -2.73 13.27 -30.67
C ASP A 436 -3.25 14.63 -30.14
N ASP A 437 -2.94 14.95 -28.88
CA ASP A 437 -3.32 16.21 -28.24
C ASP A 437 -2.66 17.42 -28.92
N ASP A 438 -1.42 17.25 -29.38
CA ASP A 438 -0.66 18.21 -30.16
C ASP A 438 -1.35 18.62 -31.47
N ALA A 439 -2.26 17.80 -32.01
CA ALA A 439 -3.02 18.12 -33.21
C ALA A 439 -4.22 19.06 -32.92
N VAL A 440 -4.61 19.24 -31.66
CA VAL A 440 -5.70 20.13 -31.23
C VAL A 440 -5.16 21.54 -31.00
N GLN A 441 -4.92 22.25 -32.10
CA GLN A 441 -4.36 23.60 -32.08
C GLN A 441 -5.40 24.67 -32.43
N PRO A 442 -5.21 25.91 -31.93
CA PRO A 442 -5.96 27.07 -32.40
C PRO A 442 -5.86 27.25 -33.92
N VAL A 443 -6.95 27.63 -34.56
CA VAL A 443 -6.97 27.84 -36.00
C VAL A 443 -6.19 29.09 -36.38
N ASP A 444 -5.56 29.06 -37.56
CA ASP A 444 -4.86 30.21 -38.12
C ASP A 444 -5.83 31.36 -38.46
N SER A 445 -5.26 32.53 -38.76
CA SER A 445 -6.04 33.71 -39.20
C SER A 445 -6.86 33.51 -40.50
N ALA A 446 -6.62 32.43 -41.23
CA ALA A 446 -7.31 32.07 -42.47
C ALA A 446 -7.59 30.56 -42.50
N PRO A 447 -8.69 30.13 -43.15
CA PRO A 447 -9.03 28.72 -43.23
C PRO A 447 -7.99 27.96 -44.06
N PHE A 448 -7.72 26.70 -43.68
CA PHE A 448 -6.80 25.83 -44.41
C PHE A 448 -7.27 25.58 -45.85
N PHE A 449 -8.58 25.44 -46.05
CA PHE A 449 -9.24 25.50 -47.35
C PHE A 449 -10.36 26.52 -47.35
N ASP A 450 -10.42 27.42 -48.34
CA ASP A 450 -11.55 28.34 -48.46
C ASP A 450 -12.83 27.60 -48.89
N TYR A 451 -13.78 27.51 -47.97
CA TYR A 451 -15.08 26.89 -48.20
C TYR A 451 -15.85 27.54 -49.36
N ALA A 452 -15.82 28.86 -49.51
CA ALA A 452 -16.56 29.56 -50.57
C ALA A 452 -15.99 29.22 -51.96
N THR A 453 -14.66 29.22 -52.09
CA THR A 453 -13.99 28.78 -53.31
C THR A 453 -14.23 27.30 -53.59
N TRP A 454 -14.16 26.44 -52.59
CA TRP A 454 -14.44 25.00 -52.74
C TRP A 454 -15.89 24.74 -53.17
N SER A 455 -16.86 25.40 -52.53
CA SER A 455 -18.28 25.20 -52.80
C SER A 455 -18.70 25.69 -54.17
N SER A 456 -18.04 26.71 -54.71
CA SER A 456 -18.35 27.27 -56.03
C SER A 456 -17.76 26.44 -57.19
N GLN A 457 -16.66 25.73 -56.94
CA GLN A 457 -15.99 24.91 -57.96
C GLN A 457 -16.52 23.48 -58.04
N ARG A 458 -17.27 23.02 -57.03
CA ARG A 458 -17.81 21.66 -56.99
C ARG A 458 -19.17 21.62 -57.71
N ALA A 459 -19.28 20.77 -58.74
CA ALA A 459 -20.60 20.39 -59.25
C ALA A 459 -21.38 19.75 -58.09
N ALA A 460 -22.58 20.26 -57.80
CA ALA A 460 -23.40 19.76 -56.70
C ALA A 460 -23.56 18.24 -56.82
N ALA A 461 -22.92 17.49 -55.93
CA ALA A 461 -23.18 16.07 -55.82
C ALA A 461 -24.60 15.93 -55.28
N SER A 462 -25.51 15.44 -56.10
CA SER A 462 -26.86 15.08 -55.66
C SER A 462 -26.75 13.83 -54.80
N PHE A 463 -26.69 14.00 -53.49
CA PHE A 463 -26.91 12.90 -52.55
C PHE A 463 -28.40 12.88 -52.22
N GLN A 464 -29.12 11.88 -52.73
CA GLN A 464 -30.44 11.53 -52.21
C GLN A 464 -30.20 10.64 -50.98
N GLU A 465 -30.41 11.21 -49.80
CA GLU A 465 -30.52 10.43 -48.58
C GLU A 465 -31.77 9.55 -48.73
N ALA A 466 -31.58 8.24 -48.88
CA ALA A 466 -32.70 7.32 -48.93
C ALA A 466 -33.40 7.36 -47.57
N ASN A 467 -34.64 7.86 -47.54
CA ASN A 467 -35.44 7.86 -46.32
C ASN A 467 -35.65 6.39 -45.91
N PRO A 468 -35.21 5.97 -44.71
CA PRO A 468 -35.30 4.57 -44.27
C PRO A 468 -36.74 4.07 -44.09
N ASN A 469 -37.75 4.94 -44.25
CA ASN A 469 -39.18 4.58 -44.24
C ASN A 469 -39.82 4.51 -45.64
N ASP A 470 -39.07 4.75 -46.71
CA ASP A 470 -39.59 4.59 -48.07
C ASP A 470 -39.52 3.10 -48.41
N GLY A 471 -40.65 2.41 -48.25
CA GLY A 471 -40.80 0.95 -48.37
C GLY A 471 -40.53 0.38 -49.77
N GLU A 472 -39.35 0.60 -50.33
CA GLU A 472 -38.86 -0.08 -51.51
C GLU A 472 -38.64 -1.56 -51.19
N THR A 473 -39.69 -2.35 -51.44
CA THR A 473 -39.58 -3.81 -51.48
C THR A 473 -38.56 -4.19 -52.53
N VAL A 474 -37.37 -4.60 -52.09
CA VAL A 474 -36.37 -5.25 -52.93
C VAL A 474 -36.99 -6.54 -53.48
N LYS A 475 -37.39 -6.53 -54.76
CA LYS A 475 -37.77 -7.75 -55.47
C LYS A 475 -36.51 -8.55 -55.75
N VAL A 476 -36.22 -9.49 -54.86
CA VAL A 476 -35.25 -10.56 -55.12
C VAL A 476 -35.77 -11.38 -56.30
N ARG A 477 -35.04 -11.39 -57.43
CA ARG A 477 -35.28 -12.34 -58.52
C ARG A 477 -34.81 -13.73 -58.06
N PRO A 478 -35.52 -14.80 -58.48
CA PRO A 478 -35.36 -16.15 -57.95
C PRO A 478 -33.97 -16.74 -58.12
#